data_AF-A0A2S7MYB7-F1
#
_entry.id   AF-A0A2S7MYB7-F1
#
_cell.length_a   1.000
_cell.length_b   1.000
_cell.length_c   1.000
_cell.angle_alpha   90.00
_cell.angle_beta   90.00
_cell.angle_gamma   90.00
#
_symmetry.space_group_name_H-M   'P 1'
#
loop_
_entity.id
_entity.type
_entity.pdbx_description
1 polymer ?
#
loop_
_entity_poly.entity_id
_entity_poly.type
_entity_poly.pdbx_seq_one_letter_code
_entity_poly.pdbx_strand_id
1 'polypeptide(L)' 'MGRYNHNLVHAKSRSLTGNKQGLSDGIDVEFSEALADHDDLVAQERAKAADERAKARASK' A
#
# COMPACT_ATOMS: atom_id res chain seq x y z
N MET A 1 18.50 -19.53 32.87
CA MET A 1 17.36 -18.91 32.16
C MET A 1 17.90 -18.22 30.91
N GLY A 2 17.90 -18.91 29.77
CA GLY A 2 18.58 -18.49 28.54
C GLY A 2 17.86 -17.36 27.82
N ARG A 3 18.60 -16.31 27.45
CA ARG A 3 18.11 -15.19 26.65
C ARG A 3 18.14 -15.61 25.17
N TYR A 4 16.98 -15.94 24.62
CA TYR A 4 16.83 -16.18 23.17
C TYR A 4 17.03 -14.86 22.41
N ASN A 5 18.13 -14.78 21.65
CA ASN A 5 18.43 -13.70 20.71
C ASN A 5 17.55 -13.88 19.46
N HIS A 6 16.53 -13.04 19.30
CA HIS A 6 15.57 -13.09 18.18
C HIS A 6 15.99 -12.23 16.96
N ASN A 7 17.24 -11.79 16.88
CA ASN A 7 17.68 -10.80 15.88
C ASN A 7 18.46 -11.36 14.68
N LEU A 8 18.41 -12.67 14.38
CA LEU A 8 19.34 -13.26 13.40
C LEU A 8 18.73 -14.01 12.21
N VAL A 9 17.42 -13.90 11.93
CA VAL A 9 16.80 -14.72 10.85
C VAL A 9 16.03 -13.95 9.77
N HIS A 10 16.01 -12.62 9.81
CA HIS A 10 15.27 -11.83 8.81
C HIS A 10 16.12 -11.17 7.72
N ALA A 11 17.41 -11.51 7.63
CA ALA A 11 18.25 -11.16 6.47
C ALA A 11 17.95 -12.07 5.26
N LYS A 12 16.67 -12.19 4.89
CA LYS A 12 16.29 -12.73 3.58
C LYS A 12 16.18 -11.55 2.65
N SER A 13 17.20 -11.38 1.81
CA SER A 13 17.20 -10.45 0.68
C SER A 13 15.99 -10.74 -0.21
N ARG A 14 14.87 -10.05 0.07
CA ARG A 14 13.76 -9.95 -0.86
C ARG A 14 14.28 -9.11 -2.01
N SER A 15 14.83 -9.77 -3.03
CA SER A 15 15.01 -9.17 -4.35
C SER A 15 13.61 -8.78 -4.85
N LEU A 16 13.18 -7.56 -4.54
CA LEU A 16 11.98 -6.94 -5.09
C LEU A 16 12.27 -6.45 -6.50
N THR A 17 12.76 -7.34 -7.36
CA THR A 17 12.76 -7.13 -8.81
C THR A 17 11.53 -7.82 -9.37
N GLY A 18 10.36 -7.43 -8.85
CA GLY A 18 9.12 -7.60 -9.60
C GLY A 18 9.24 -6.70 -10.82
N ASN A 19 9.61 -7.28 -11.95
CA ASN A 19 8.99 -7.01 -13.24
C ASN A 19 8.12 -5.74 -13.25
N LYS A 20 8.77 -4.58 -13.49
CA LYS A 20 8.11 -3.25 -13.50
C LYS A 20 7.33 -3.01 -14.79
N GLN A 21 6.72 -4.05 -15.36
CA GLN A 21 5.81 -3.90 -16.50
C GLN A 21 4.47 -3.42 -15.92
N GLY A 22 4.21 -2.12 -16.02
CA GLY A 22 3.07 -1.47 -15.36
C GLY A 22 3.39 -0.11 -14.74
N LEU A 23 4.63 0.38 -14.87
CA LEU A 23 4.89 1.81 -14.70
C LEU A 23 4.02 2.54 -15.73
N SER A 24 3.02 3.29 -15.27
CA SER A 24 2.24 4.20 -16.11
C SER A 24 3.21 5.11 -16.86
N ASP A 25 2.89 5.47 -18.11
CA ASP A 25 3.74 6.27 -19.02
C ASP A 25 4.05 7.70 -18.53
N GLY A 26 3.78 8.00 -17.25
CA GLY A 26 3.87 9.33 -16.66
C GLY A 26 2.74 10.25 -17.13
N ILE A 27 1.69 9.68 -17.74
CA ILE A 27 0.52 10.44 -18.16
C ILE A 27 -0.36 10.64 -16.92
N ASP A 28 -0.53 11.90 -16.54
CA ASP A 28 -1.51 12.29 -15.53
C ASP A 28 -2.91 12.14 -16.15
N VAL A 29 -3.64 11.10 -15.75
CA VAL A 29 -5.03 10.85 -16.17
C VAL A 29 -5.94 11.12 -15.00
N GLU A 30 -6.95 11.98 -15.21
CA GLU A 30 -7.93 12.29 -14.16
C GLU A 30 -8.91 11.13 -13.95
N PHE A 31 -9.27 10.91 -12.68
CA PHE A 31 -10.30 9.96 -12.30
C PHE A 31 -11.65 10.31 -12.92
N SER A 32 -12.28 9.33 -13.57
CA SER A 32 -13.61 9.47 -14.19
C SER A 32 -14.59 8.49 -13.55
N GLU A 33 -15.56 9.00 -12.78
CA GLU A 33 -16.54 8.16 -12.07
C GLU A 33 -17.39 7.30 -13.02
N ALA A 34 -17.71 7.80 -14.21
CA ALA A 34 -18.48 7.06 -15.22
C ALA A 34 -17.72 5.86 -15.83
N LEU A 35 -16.40 5.81 -15.67
CA LEU A 35 -15.53 4.72 -16.14
C LEU A 35 -15.10 3.80 -15.00
N ALA A 36 -15.35 4.19 -13.75
CA ALA A 36 -15.01 3.41 -12.58
C ALA A 36 -15.92 2.19 -12.49
N ASP A 37 -15.32 1.02 -12.24
CA ASP A 37 -16.10 -0.17 -11.93
C ASP A 37 -16.46 -0.21 -10.43
N HIS A 38 -17.17 -1.27 -10.04
CA HIS A 38 -17.57 -1.43 -8.63
C HIS A 38 -16.35 -1.55 -7.69
N ASP A 39 -15.28 -2.19 -8.15
CA ASP A 39 -14.09 -2.44 -7.35
C ASP A 39 -13.31 -1.14 -7.14
N ASP A 40 -13.25 -0.27 -8.14
CA ASP A 40 -12.65 1.07 -8.06
C ASP A 40 -13.33 1.91 -6.97
N LEU A 41 -14.67 1.91 -6.93
CA LEU A 41 -15.45 2.64 -5.93
C LEU A 41 -15.20 2.11 -4.51
N VAL A 42 -15.22 0.78 -4.34
CA VAL A 42 -14.97 0.12 -3.05
C VAL A 42 -13.54 0.39 -2.57
N ALA A 43 -12.57 0.38 -3.48
CA ALA A 43 -11.17 0.69 -3.16
C ALA A 43 -11.03 2.13 -2.65
N GLN A 44 -11.70 3.09 -3.30
CA GLN A 44 -11.65 4.49 -2.90
C GLN A 44 -12.25 4.71 -1.50
N GLU A 45 -13.38 4.06 -1.19
CA GLU A 45 -14.01 4.14 0.12
C GLU A 45 -13.11 3.56 1.22
N ARG A 46 -12.51 2.39 0.95
CA ARG A 46 -11.57 1.74 1.88
C ARG A 46 -10.34 2.60 2.13
N ALA A 47 -9.81 3.26 1.10
CA ALA A 47 -8.66 4.15 1.21
C ALA A 47 -8.99 5.36 2.11
N LYS A 48 -10.14 6.01 1.90
CA LYS A 48 -10.60 7.13 2.74
C LYS A 48 -10.69 6.73 4.21
N ALA A 49 -11.31 5.58 4.51
CA ALA A 49 -11.42 5.07 5.88
C ALA A 49 -10.06 4.73 6.52
N ALA A 50 -9.09 4.26 5.73
CA ALA A 50 -7.73 4.03 6.23
C ALA A 50 -7.01 5.33 6.54
N ASP A 51 -7.14 6.33 5.68
CA ASP A 51 -6.56 7.67 5.85
C ASP A 51 -7.09 8.37 7.11
N GLU A 52 -8.40 8.30 7.36
CA GLU A 52 -9.01 8.83 8.58
C GLU A 52 -8.41 8.19 9.84
N ARG A 53 -8.25 6.86 9.84
CA ARG A 53 -7.61 6.14 10.95
C ARG A 53 -6.15 6.55 11.12
N ALA A 54 -5.42 6.73 10.03
CA ALA A 54 -4.02 7.14 10.07
C ALA A 54 -3.90 8.57 10.63
N LYS A 55 -4.74 9.50 10.18
CA LYS A 55 -4.80 10.88 10.68
C LYS A 55 -5.14 10.91 12.17
N ALA A 56 -6.12 10.13 12.62
CA ALA A 56 -6.50 10.03 14.03
C ALA A 56 -5.37 9.50 14.93
N ARG A 57 -4.47 8.66 14.39
CA ARG A 57 -3.27 8.21 15.10
C ARG A 57 -2.15 9.24 15.10
N ALA A 58 -2.02 10.01 14.03
CA ALA A 58 -0.98 11.03 13.89
C ALA A 58 -1.25 12.28 14.73
N SER A 59 -2.51 12.60 15.02
CA SER A 59 -2.89 13.73 15.87
C SER A 59 -2.88 13.41 17.38
N LYS A 60 -2.37 12.24 17.78
CA LYS A 60 -2.33 11.78 19.17
C LYS A 60 -0.90 11.59 19.64
#